data_AF-A0A7G2JZA7-F1
#
_entry.id   AF-A0A7G2JZA7-F1
#
_cell.length_a   1.000
_cell.length_b   1.000
_cell.length_c   1.000
_cell.angle_alpha   90.00
_cell.angle_beta   90.00
_cell.angle_gamma   90.00
#
_symmetry.space_group_name_H-M   'P 1'
#
loop_
_entity.id
_entity.type
_entity.pdbx_description
1 polymer ?
#
loop_
_entity_poly.entity_id
_entity_poly.type
_entity_poly.pdbx_seq_one_letter_code
_entity_poly.pdbx_strand_id
1 'polypeptide(L)'
;QRIAPVELLYCEEFNEMAAIEHCKGLRRRPIWEFELSTAITLLNHQFGTKDLRAFGVEKSPLGLSAAGCLLQYAKETQRTALPHIQSISLIQNQDCIQLDVATRRNLELTQNLAGGTENTLASVLDKCVTPMGSRLLKRWIHQPIRDVEKL
;
A
#
# COMPACT_ATOMS: atom_id res chain seq x y z
N GLN A 1 -2.69 6.08 -8.25
CA GLN A 1 -1.33 6.17 -8.85
C GLN A 1 -0.17 5.88 -7.89
N ARG A 2 -0.09 6.42 -6.66
CA ARG A 2 1.08 6.25 -5.77
C ARG A 2 1.48 4.78 -5.49
N ILE A 3 0.51 3.93 -5.14
CA ILE A 3 0.78 2.51 -4.81
C ILE A 3 0.87 1.65 -6.07
N ALA A 4 0.24 2.08 -7.16
CA ALA A 4 0.17 1.37 -8.45
C ALA A 4 0.08 -0.17 -8.29
N PRO A 5 -0.95 -0.68 -7.59
CA PRO A 5 -1.05 -2.11 -7.29
C PRO A 5 -1.14 -2.92 -8.59
N VAL A 6 -0.46 -4.07 -8.62
CA VAL A 6 -0.53 -5.02 -9.76
C VAL A 6 -1.83 -5.82 -9.72
N GLU A 7 -2.33 -6.11 -8.52
CA GLU A 7 -3.64 -6.67 -8.26
C GLU A 7 -4.38 -5.84 -7.21
N LEU A 8 -5.67 -5.60 -7.43
CA LEU A 8 -6.52 -4.82 -6.54
C LEU A 8 -7.73 -5.67 -6.12
N LEU A 9 -7.76 -6.03 -4.84
CA LEU A 9 -8.93 -6.65 -4.21
C LEU A 9 -9.96 -5.57 -3.88
N TYR A 10 -11.22 -5.78 -4.25
CA TYR A 10 -12.30 -4.85 -3.94
C TYR A 10 -13.58 -5.59 -3.53
N CYS A 11 -14.35 -4.97 -2.63
CA CYS A 11 -15.59 -5.53 -2.12
C CYS A 11 -16.64 -5.62 -3.22
N GLU A 12 -17.45 -6.67 -3.17
CA GLU A 12 -18.48 -6.95 -4.17
C GLU A 12 -19.62 -5.91 -4.21
N GLU A 13 -19.81 -5.17 -3.10
CA GLU A 13 -20.74 -4.05 -2.94
C GLU A 13 -20.11 -2.68 -3.23
N PHE A 14 -18.89 -2.65 -3.77
CA PHE A 14 -18.22 -1.40 -4.11
C PHE A 14 -18.92 -0.69 -5.28
N ASN A 15 -19.51 0.48 -5.00
CA ASN A 15 -20.36 1.20 -5.95
C ASN A 15 -19.61 2.19 -6.86
N GLU A 16 -18.42 2.64 -6.46
CA GLU A 16 -17.66 3.68 -7.19
C GLU A 16 -16.70 3.08 -8.22
N MET A 17 -17.20 2.24 -9.14
CA MET A 17 -16.34 1.51 -10.08
C MET A 17 -15.43 2.41 -10.93
N ALA A 18 -15.86 3.64 -11.24
CA ALA A 18 -15.04 4.64 -11.94
C ALA A 18 -13.71 4.96 -11.21
N ALA A 19 -13.67 4.80 -9.87
CA ALA A 19 -12.46 5.02 -9.08
C ALA A 19 -11.40 3.92 -9.27
N ILE A 20 -11.77 2.73 -9.75
CA ILE A 20 -10.87 1.56 -9.84
C ILE A 20 -10.80 0.93 -11.23
N GLU A 21 -11.68 1.30 -12.17
CA GLU A 21 -11.74 0.71 -13.52
C GLU A 21 -10.41 0.82 -14.31
N HIS A 22 -9.61 1.85 -14.01
CA HIS A 22 -8.30 2.08 -14.61
C HIS A 22 -7.19 1.22 -14.00
N CYS A 23 -7.44 0.52 -12.88
CA CYS A 23 -6.49 -0.38 -12.25
C CYS A 23 -6.42 -1.71 -12.99
N LYS A 24 -5.20 -2.27 -13.10
CA LYS A 24 -5.00 -3.62 -13.62
C LYS A 24 -5.23 -4.65 -12.50
N GLY A 25 -5.55 -5.88 -12.88
CA GLY A 25 -5.65 -6.99 -11.93
C GLY A 25 -6.78 -6.85 -10.91
N LEU A 26 -7.92 -6.31 -11.32
CA LEU A 26 -9.11 -6.24 -10.46
C LEU A 26 -9.53 -7.65 -10.01
N ARG A 27 -9.84 -7.78 -8.72
CA ARG A 27 -10.34 -9.01 -8.08
C ARG A 27 -11.53 -8.66 -7.21
N ARG A 28 -12.74 -9.00 -7.69
CA ARG A 28 -13.96 -8.86 -6.90
C ARG A 28 -13.95 -9.88 -5.77
N ARG A 29 -14.14 -9.44 -4.54
CA ARG A 29 -14.13 -10.28 -3.33
C ARG A 29 -15.44 -10.11 -2.54
N PRO A 30 -16.00 -11.21 -2.00
CA PRO A 30 -17.26 -11.20 -1.28
C PRO A 30 -17.20 -10.39 0.03
N ILE A 31 -18.33 -9.83 0.47
CA ILE A 31 -18.38 -8.87 1.60
C ILE A 31 -17.84 -9.43 2.92
N TRP A 32 -18.09 -10.71 3.19
CA TRP A 32 -17.64 -11.39 4.41
C TRP A 32 -16.12 -11.39 4.62
N GLU A 33 -15.31 -11.21 3.57
CA GLU A 33 -13.84 -11.12 3.70
C GLU A 33 -13.39 -9.76 4.21
N PHE A 34 -14.27 -8.76 4.18
CA PHE A 34 -14.05 -7.42 4.74
C PHE A 34 -14.68 -7.26 6.12
N GLU A 35 -15.18 -8.33 6.74
CA GLU A 35 -15.73 -8.28 8.10
C GLU A 35 -14.64 -7.92 9.13
N LEU A 36 -14.90 -6.87 9.92
CA LEU A 36 -13.91 -6.29 10.83
C LEU A 36 -13.46 -7.26 11.94
N SER A 37 -14.39 -7.98 12.57
CA SER A 37 -14.13 -8.97 13.62
C SER A 37 -13.24 -10.11 13.12
N THR A 38 -13.54 -10.66 11.94
CA THR A 38 -12.72 -11.66 11.28
C THR A 38 -11.34 -11.09 10.93
N ALA A 39 -11.26 -9.88 10.37
CA ALA A 39 -10.00 -9.23 10.05
C ALA A 39 -9.10 -9.05 11.29
N ILE A 40 -9.65 -8.56 12.41
CA ILE A 40 -8.90 -8.40 13.67
C ILE A 40 -8.37 -9.76 14.16
N THR A 41 -9.20 -10.80 14.12
CA THR A 41 -8.81 -12.15 14.52
C THR A 41 -7.66 -12.69 13.66
N LEU A 42 -7.78 -12.55 12.33
CA LEU A 42 -6.76 -12.98 11.38
C LEU A 42 -5.43 -12.23 11.56
N LEU A 43 -5.48 -10.92 11.76
CA LEU A 43 -4.31 -10.08 11.97
C LEU A 43 -3.62 -10.40 13.31
N ASN A 44 -4.36 -10.51 14.40
CA ASN A 44 -3.83 -10.91 15.71
C ASN A 44 -3.17 -12.29 15.65
N HIS A 45 -3.82 -13.26 14.99
CA HIS A 45 -3.22 -14.59 14.78
C HIS A 45 -1.94 -14.50 13.95
N GLN A 46 -1.91 -13.68 12.89
CA GLN A 46 -0.73 -13.51 12.04
C GLN A 46 0.45 -12.89 12.80
N PHE A 47 0.19 -11.90 13.66
CA PHE A 47 1.22 -11.19 14.40
C PHE A 47 1.55 -11.81 15.77
N GLY A 48 0.79 -12.82 16.20
CA GLY A 48 0.95 -13.44 17.53
C GLY A 48 0.60 -12.49 18.68
N THR A 49 -0.32 -11.55 18.45
CA THR A 49 -0.72 -10.51 19.41
C THR A 49 -2.13 -10.74 19.96
N LYS A 50 -2.41 -10.20 21.15
CA LYS A 50 -3.77 -10.22 21.73
C LYS A 50 -4.68 -9.12 21.16
N ASP A 51 -4.07 -7.99 20.83
CA ASP A 51 -4.72 -6.81 20.25
C ASP A 51 -3.75 -6.07 19.33
N LEU A 52 -4.24 -5.06 18.61
CA LEU A 52 -3.48 -4.33 17.60
C LEU A 52 -3.03 -2.95 18.08
N ARG A 53 -3.11 -2.67 19.40
CA ARG A 53 -2.74 -1.36 19.99
C ARG A 53 -1.29 -1.00 19.71
N ALA A 54 -0.40 -1.97 19.84
CA ALA A 54 1.03 -1.80 19.61
C ALA A 54 1.36 -1.35 18.18
N PHE A 55 0.50 -1.64 17.21
CA PHE A 55 0.66 -1.24 15.81
C PHE A 55 0.02 0.11 15.49
N GLY A 56 -0.78 0.69 16.41
CA GLY A 56 -1.44 1.99 16.21
C GLY A 56 -2.56 2.00 15.17
N VAL A 57 -3.13 0.84 14.81
CA VAL A 57 -4.11 0.70 13.71
C VAL A 57 -5.57 0.58 14.17
N GLU A 58 -5.84 0.45 15.47
CA GLU A 58 -7.19 0.16 16.00
C GLU A 58 -8.23 1.23 15.65
N LYS A 59 -7.80 2.48 15.50
CA LYS A 59 -8.67 3.60 15.14
C LYS A 59 -9.04 3.62 13.65
N SER A 60 -8.67 2.60 12.87
CA SER A 60 -8.88 2.54 11.42
C SER A 60 -9.64 1.27 11.01
N PRO A 61 -10.93 1.13 11.40
CA PRO A 61 -11.71 -0.08 11.14
C PRO A 61 -11.80 -0.43 9.64
N LEU A 62 -12.00 0.55 8.76
CA LEU A 62 -12.03 0.32 7.31
C LEU A 62 -10.69 -0.19 6.77
N GLY A 63 -9.58 0.32 7.30
CA GLY A 63 -8.24 -0.14 6.95
C GLY A 63 -7.97 -1.57 7.43
N LEU A 64 -8.45 -1.91 8.63
CA LEU A 64 -8.36 -3.25 9.19
C LEU A 64 -9.18 -4.27 8.38
N SER A 65 -10.41 -3.95 8.02
CA SER A 65 -11.25 -4.76 7.13
C SER A 65 -10.55 -5.07 5.80
N ALA A 66 -9.98 -4.06 5.14
CA ALA A 66 -9.22 -4.26 3.91
C ALA A 66 -7.94 -5.09 4.12
N ALA A 67 -7.23 -4.89 5.23
CA ALA A 67 -6.04 -5.66 5.58
C ALA A 67 -6.37 -7.14 5.87
N GLY A 68 -7.53 -7.42 6.46
CA GLY A 68 -8.04 -8.77 6.68
C GLY A 68 -8.24 -9.53 5.36
N CYS A 69 -8.99 -8.95 4.43
CA CYS A 69 -9.18 -9.51 3.08
C CYS A 69 -7.82 -9.74 2.37
N LEU A 70 -6.92 -8.76 2.44
CA LEU A 70 -5.59 -8.87 1.83
C LEU A 70 -4.75 -10.01 2.43
N LEU A 71 -4.76 -10.16 3.74
CA LEU A 71 -4.04 -11.23 4.43
C LEU A 71 -4.64 -12.61 4.10
N GLN A 72 -5.97 -12.71 4.04
CA GLN A 72 -6.65 -13.94 3.64
C GLN A 72 -6.27 -14.33 2.21
N TYR A 73 -6.31 -13.38 1.27
CA TYR A 73 -5.89 -13.61 -0.12
C TYR A 73 -4.42 -14.02 -0.24
N ALA A 74 -3.52 -13.39 0.53
CA ALA A 74 -2.11 -13.78 0.57
C ALA A 74 -1.93 -15.22 1.07
N LYS A 75 -2.68 -15.64 2.09
CA LYS A 75 -2.66 -17.02 2.61
C LYS A 75 -3.23 -18.02 1.60
N GLU A 76 -4.33 -17.69 0.92
CA GLU A 76 -4.96 -18.54 -0.10
C GLU A 76 -4.03 -18.79 -1.29
N THR A 77 -3.31 -17.75 -1.73
CA THR A 77 -2.41 -17.81 -2.90
C THR A 77 -1.08 -18.49 -2.60
N GLN A 78 -0.46 -18.21 -1.45
CA GLN A 78 0.84 -18.80 -1.09
C GLN A 78 0.74 -20.18 -0.43
N ARG A 79 -0.41 -20.50 0.19
CA ARG A 79 -0.71 -21.78 0.88
C ARG A 79 0.37 -22.23 1.89
N THR A 80 1.13 -21.29 2.41
CA THR A 80 2.24 -21.51 3.34
C THR A 80 2.17 -20.47 4.45
N ALA A 81 2.87 -20.74 5.56
CA ALA A 81 3.04 -19.73 6.60
C ALA A 81 3.76 -18.50 6.02
N LEU A 82 3.36 -17.30 6.45
CA LEU A 82 3.94 -16.03 6.01
C LEU A 82 4.75 -15.38 7.16
N PRO A 83 5.83 -16.00 7.66
CA PRO A 83 6.54 -15.52 8.85
C PRO A 83 7.25 -14.18 8.65
N HIS A 84 7.38 -13.71 7.41
CA HIS A 84 7.99 -12.42 7.07
C HIS A 84 7.00 -11.24 7.19
N ILE A 85 5.70 -11.50 7.31
CA ILE A 85 4.67 -10.47 7.55
C ILE A 85 4.43 -10.39 9.06
N GLN A 86 5.20 -9.53 9.72
CA GLN A 86 5.26 -9.46 11.19
C GLN A 86 4.65 -8.19 11.78
N SER A 87 4.33 -7.20 10.93
CA SER A 87 3.84 -5.90 11.39
C SER A 87 2.89 -5.27 10.38
N ILE A 88 1.99 -4.43 10.88
CA ILE A 88 1.18 -3.50 10.10
C ILE A 88 1.39 -2.08 10.64
N SER A 89 1.29 -1.08 9.77
CA SER A 89 1.43 0.33 10.15
C SER A 89 0.37 1.17 9.46
N LEU A 90 -0.22 2.11 10.18
CA LEU A 90 -1.10 3.12 9.60
C LEU A 90 -0.26 4.21 8.91
N ILE A 91 -0.60 4.57 7.67
CA ILE A 91 -0.02 5.72 6.98
C ILE A 91 -1.02 6.87 7.09
N GLN A 92 -0.66 7.95 7.78
CA GLN A 92 -1.54 9.13 7.92
C GLN A 92 -1.16 10.23 6.95
N ASN A 93 -2.16 11.02 6.52
CA ASN A 93 -1.93 12.11 5.57
C ASN A 93 -0.98 13.19 6.11
N GLN A 94 -0.91 13.33 7.43
CA GLN A 94 -0.04 14.29 8.11
C GLN A 94 1.44 13.89 8.16
N ASP A 95 1.77 12.62 7.90
CA ASP A 95 3.15 12.11 8.00
C ASP A 95 3.99 12.47 6.77
N CYS A 96 3.31 12.67 5.63
CA CYS A 96 3.94 12.90 4.33
C CYS A 96 3.34 14.10 3.62
N ILE A 97 4.13 14.74 2.76
CA ILE A 97 3.63 15.76 1.83
C ILE A 97 2.66 15.09 0.84
N GLN A 98 1.43 15.58 0.79
CA GLN A 98 0.43 15.11 -0.16
C GLN A 98 0.70 15.74 -1.53
N LEU A 99 1.04 14.88 -2.48
CA LEU A 99 1.17 15.25 -3.89
C LEU A 99 -0.02 14.64 -4.63
N ASP A 100 -0.83 15.47 -5.27
CA ASP A 100 -1.94 15.04 -6.10
C ASP A 100 -1.42 14.35 -7.39
N VAL A 101 -2.35 13.77 -8.15
CA VAL A 101 -2.05 13.01 -9.36
C VAL A 101 -1.36 13.89 -10.41
N ALA A 102 -1.86 15.11 -10.60
CA ALA A 102 -1.30 16.05 -11.57
C ALA A 102 0.13 16.45 -11.20
N THR A 103 0.39 16.80 -9.93
CA THR A 103 1.74 17.15 -9.45
C THR A 103 2.71 15.99 -9.64
N ARG A 104 2.34 14.76 -9.28
CA ARG A 104 3.23 13.60 -9.46
C ARG A 104 3.58 13.34 -10.92
N ARG A 105 2.62 13.53 -11.82
CA ARG A 105 2.80 13.37 -13.27
C ARG A 105 3.66 14.49 -13.85
N ASN A 106 3.41 15.74 -13.47
CA ASN A 106 4.10 16.91 -13.99
C ASN A 106 5.55 17.03 -13.46
N LEU A 107 5.81 16.52 -12.25
CA LEU A 107 7.16 16.45 -11.69
C LEU A 107 7.98 15.26 -12.22
N GLU A 108 7.39 14.39 -13.04
CA GLU A 108 8.05 13.22 -13.65
C GLU A 108 8.90 12.41 -12.64
N LEU A 109 8.32 12.12 -11.46
CA LEU A 109 9.06 11.58 -10.32
C LEU A 109 9.78 10.27 -10.64
N THR A 110 9.06 9.31 -11.23
CA THR A 110 9.59 8.00 -11.64
C THR A 110 9.19 7.62 -13.05
N GLN A 111 8.29 8.38 -13.66
CA GLN A 111 7.76 8.15 -15.00
C GLN A 111 7.59 9.51 -15.68
N ASN A 112 8.06 9.62 -16.91
CA ASN A 112 7.93 10.84 -17.72
C ASN A 112 6.53 10.93 -18.35
N LEU A 113 6.20 12.07 -18.96
CA LEU A 113 4.90 12.34 -19.57
C LEU A 113 4.55 11.39 -20.73
N ALA A 114 5.57 10.82 -21.40
CA ALA A 114 5.41 9.83 -22.46
C ALA A 114 5.25 8.39 -21.93
N GLY A 115 5.35 8.17 -20.62
CA GLY A 115 5.20 6.87 -19.97
C GLY A 115 6.49 6.07 -19.79
N GLY A 116 7.63 6.59 -20.24
CA GLY A 116 8.96 5.99 -20.04
C GLY A 116 9.58 6.35 -18.69
N THR A 117 10.73 5.75 -18.39
CA THR A 117 11.49 6.01 -17.14
C THR A 117 12.67 6.96 -17.32
N GLU A 118 12.96 7.36 -18.56
CA GLU A 118 14.06 8.27 -18.89
C GLU A 118 13.72 9.73 -18.56
N ASN A 119 14.74 10.52 -18.25
CA ASN A 119 14.63 11.94 -17.91
C ASN A 119 13.69 12.23 -16.73
N THR A 120 13.58 11.29 -15.79
CA THR A 120 12.81 11.42 -14.56
C THR A 120 13.70 11.82 -13.39
N LEU A 121 13.12 12.39 -12.32
CA LEU A 121 13.86 12.66 -11.09
C LEU A 121 14.57 11.40 -10.57
N ALA A 122 13.88 10.26 -10.58
CA ALA A 122 14.46 8.98 -10.20
C ALA A 122 15.62 8.56 -11.11
N SER A 123 15.56 8.76 -12.43
CA SER A 123 16.68 8.40 -13.34
C SER A 123 17.97 9.18 -13.05
N VAL A 124 17.84 10.40 -12.53
CA VAL A 124 18.99 11.23 -12.13
C VAL A 124 19.54 10.78 -10.77
N LEU A 125 18.65 10.61 -9.77
CA LEU A 125 19.04 10.32 -8.38
C LEU A 125 19.37 8.84 -8.10
N ASP A 126 18.80 7.91 -8.84
CA ASP A 126 18.96 6.46 -8.60
C ASP A 126 20.32 5.97 -9.08
N LYS A 127 21.31 6.07 -8.19
CA LYS A 127 22.65 5.46 -8.32
C LYS A 127 22.83 4.27 -7.38
N CYS A 128 21.73 3.69 -6.89
CA CYS A 128 21.78 2.57 -5.96
C CYS A 128 22.40 1.35 -6.65
N VAL A 129 23.29 0.65 -5.95
CA VAL A 129 23.96 -0.56 -6.47
C VAL A 129 23.17 -1.85 -6.21
N THR A 130 22.02 -1.76 -5.52
CA THR A 130 21.15 -2.90 -5.25
C THR A 130 19.71 -2.61 -5.69
N PRO A 131 18.98 -3.62 -6.20
CA PRO A 131 17.58 -3.46 -6.58
C PRO A 131 16.68 -3.00 -5.42
N MET A 132 16.97 -3.46 -4.19
CA MET A 132 16.21 -3.03 -3.01
C MET A 132 16.44 -1.56 -2.66
N GLY A 133 17.67 -1.06 -2.84
CA GLY A 133 17.99 0.36 -2.67
C GLY A 133 17.23 1.24 -3.65
N SER A 134 17.24 0.89 -4.94
CA SER A 134 16.48 1.62 -5.98
C SER A 134 14.98 1.65 -5.68
N ARG A 135 14.40 0.53 -5.22
CA ARG A 135 12.99 0.49 -4.80
C ARG A 135 12.70 1.38 -3.59
N LEU A 136 13.60 1.40 -2.61
CA LEU A 136 13.46 2.24 -1.43
C LEU A 136 13.54 3.73 -1.78
N LEU A 137 14.51 4.13 -2.59
CA LEU A 137 14.66 5.51 -3.06
C LEU A 137 13.40 5.99 -3.79
N LYS A 138 12.88 5.19 -4.73
CA LYS A 138 11.63 5.52 -5.46
C LYS A 138 10.45 5.67 -4.50
N ARG A 139 10.37 4.84 -3.45
CA ARG A 139 9.35 4.99 -2.39
C ARG A 139 9.49 6.33 -1.67
N TRP A 140 10.70 6.72 -1.28
CA TRP A 140 10.95 8.01 -0.61
C TRP A 140 10.61 9.20 -1.49
N ILE A 141 10.99 9.19 -2.77
CA ILE A 141 10.61 10.24 -3.74
C ILE A 141 9.08 10.42 -3.80
N HIS A 142 8.32 9.32 -3.71
CA HIS A 142 6.86 9.37 -3.70
C HIS A 142 6.23 9.70 -2.34
N GLN A 143 7.00 9.65 -1.25
CA GLN A 143 6.55 9.86 0.14
C GLN A 143 7.52 10.82 0.88
N PRO A 144 7.57 12.10 0.50
CA PRO A 144 8.39 13.07 1.24
C PRO A 144 7.85 13.19 2.67
N ILE A 145 8.70 12.92 3.65
CA ILE A 145 8.33 12.96 5.08
C ILE A 145 8.23 14.42 5.56
N ARG A 146 7.40 14.64 6.58
CA ARG A 146 7.24 15.96 7.23
C ARG A 146 7.98 16.07 8.56
N ASP A 147 8.51 14.97 9.04
CA ASP A 147 9.23 14.87 10.32
C ASP A 147 10.65 15.41 10.18
N VAL A 148 10.92 16.55 10.82
CA VAL A 148 12.21 17.26 10.72
C VAL A 148 13.34 16.48 11.39
N GLU A 149 13.05 15.68 12.42
CA GLU A 149 14.09 14.89 13.11
C GLU A 149 14.56 13.70 12.27
N LYS A 150 13.77 13.27 11.28
CA LYS A 150 14.08 12.14 10.38
C LYS A 150 14.69 12.56 9.05
N LEU A 151 14.70 13.86 8.74
CA LEU A 151 15.31 14.42 7.52
C LEU A 151 16.83 14.48 7.66
#